data_AF-A0A1G5F0V0-F1
#
_entry.id   AF-A0A1G5F0V0-F1
#
_cell.length_a   1.000
_cell.length_b   1.000
_cell.length_c   1.000
_cell.angle_alpha   90.00
_cell.angle_beta   90.00
_cell.angle_gamma   90.00
#
_symmetry.space_group_name_H-M   'P 1'
#
loop_
_entity.id
_entity.type
_entity.pdbx_description
1 polymer ?
#
loop_
_entity_poly.entity_id
_entity_poly.type
_entity_poly.pdbx_seq_one_letter_code
_entity_poly.pdbx_strand_id
1 'polypeptide(L)'
;MDNQNFNQNYNQNFNQGPSIPPEYQPISMWGYFGYELLFAIPVIGFILLIVFCFAPANVNVKNFARSYFCLFIVAAIVLLIVGLATGGLAYITAMRG
;
A
#
# COMPACT_ATOMS: atom_id res chain seq x y z
N MET A 1 -32.13 31.75 28.99
CA MET A 1 -31.81 30.31 29.17
C MET A 1 -31.01 29.77 27.98
N ASP A 2 -30.29 30.66 27.28
CA ASP A 2 -29.87 30.44 25.89
C ASP A 2 -28.38 30.13 25.77
N ASN A 3 -27.62 30.42 26.84
CA ASN A 3 -26.17 30.22 26.90
C ASN A 3 -25.79 28.74 27.07
N GLN A 4 -26.59 27.94 27.80
CA GLN A 4 -26.34 26.50 27.97
C GLN A 4 -26.54 25.72 26.66
N ASN A 5 -27.54 26.10 25.84
CA ASN A 5 -27.76 25.50 24.52
C ASN A 5 -26.66 25.87 23.51
N PHE A 6 -26.16 27.10 23.56
CA PHE A 6 -25.02 27.53 22.74
C PHE A 6 -23.73 26.74 23.09
N ASN A 7 -23.47 26.55 24.38
CA ASN A 7 -22.28 25.82 24.86
C ASN A 7 -22.35 24.32 24.51
N GLN A 8 -23.55 23.73 24.53
CA GLN A 8 -23.78 22.36 24.08
C GLN A 8 -23.60 22.21 22.58
N ASN A 9 -24.13 23.13 21.75
CA ASN A 9 -23.93 23.10 20.30
C ASN A 9 -22.47 23.30 19.89
N TYR A 10 -21.75 24.19 20.59
CA TYR A 10 -20.30 24.37 20.41
C TYR A 10 -19.60 23.02 20.66
N ASN A 11 -19.76 22.43 21.85
CA ASN A 11 -19.15 21.14 22.21
C ASN A 11 -19.51 19.98 21.27
N GLN A 12 -20.72 19.96 20.71
CA GLN A 12 -21.14 18.96 19.71
C GLN A 12 -20.35 19.12 18.41
N ASN A 13 -20.09 20.35 17.95
CA ASN A 13 -19.33 20.61 16.72
C ASN A 13 -17.80 20.36 16.88
N PHE A 14 -17.20 20.56 18.06
CA PHE A 14 -15.77 20.22 18.28
C PHE A 14 -15.51 18.71 18.35
N ASN A 15 -16.49 17.93 18.82
CA ASN A 15 -16.38 16.48 18.88
C ASN A 15 -16.72 15.79 17.54
N GLN A 16 -17.26 16.53 16.57
CA GLN A 16 -17.54 16.05 15.23
C GLN A 16 -16.35 16.42 14.32
N GLY A 17 -15.32 15.58 14.33
CA GLY A 17 -14.28 15.66 13.30
C GLY A 17 -14.90 15.63 11.89
N PRO A 18 -14.19 16.13 10.85
CA PRO A 18 -14.73 16.20 9.50
C PRO A 18 -15.36 14.87 9.09
N SER A 19 -16.63 14.89 8.70
CA SER A 19 -17.40 13.71 8.31
C SER A 19 -16.92 13.21 6.95
N ILE A 20 -15.76 12.54 6.94
CA ILE A 20 -15.23 11.88 5.75
C ILE A 20 -15.98 10.57 5.52
N PRO A 21 -16.28 10.21 4.26
CA PRO A 21 -16.86 8.91 3.93
C PRO A 21 -15.99 7.78 4.52
N PRO A 22 -16.59 6.66 4.99
CA PRO A 22 -15.85 5.55 5.60
C PRO A 22 -14.70 5.01 4.73
N GLU A 23 -14.87 5.06 3.41
CA GLU A 23 -13.89 4.62 2.41
C GLU A 23 -12.64 5.51 2.33
N TYR A 24 -12.70 6.76 2.79
CA TYR A 24 -11.59 7.70 2.82
C TYR A 24 -10.96 7.82 4.21
N GLN A 25 -11.40 7.02 5.18
CA GLN A 25 -10.81 7.05 6.50
C GLN A 25 -9.31 6.75 6.43
N PRO A 26 -8.47 7.60 7.05
CA PRO A 26 -7.04 7.42 7.02
C PRO A 26 -6.65 6.15 7.77
N ILE A 27 -5.68 5.44 7.22
CA ILE A 27 -5.06 4.29 7.89
C ILE A 27 -4.04 4.84 8.90
N SER A 28 -3.93 4.19 10.05
CA SER A 28 -2.89 4.51 11.04
C SER A 28 -1.50 4.14 10.52
N MET A 29 -0.44 4.72 11.11
CA MET A 29 0.94 4.33 10.77
C MET A 29 1.18 2.82 10.93
N TRP A 30 0.66 2.22 12.02
CA TRP A 30 0.76 0.77 12.25
C TRP A 30 -0.02 -0.05 11.21
N GLY A 31 -1.10 0.50 10.65
CA GLY A 31 -1.81 -0.14 9.55
C GLY A 31 -0.95 -0.22 8.29
N TYR A 32 -0.31 0.89 7.88
CA TYR A 32 0.64 0.87 6.77
C TYR A 32 1.80 -0.10 7.03
N PHE A 33 2.41 -0.03 8.22
CA PHE A 33 3.49 -0.93 8.60
C PHE A 33 3.08 -2.41 8.56
N GLY A 34 1.87 -2.74 9.03
CA GLY A 34 1.34 -4.10 8.96
C GLY A 34 1.15 -4.59 7.52
N TYR A 35 0.68 -3.72 6.62
CA TYR A 35 0.58 -4.04 5.19
C TYR A 35 1.95 -4.21 4.54
N GLU A 36 2.95 -3.39 4.90
CA GLU A 36 4.32 -3.57 4.42
C GLU A 36 4.88 -4.95 4.81
N LEU A 37 4.71 -5.34 6.07
CA LEU A 37 5.15 -6.65 6.55
C LEU A 37 4.39 -7.79 5.85
N LEU A 38 3.09 -7.62 5.64
CA LEU A 38 2.25 -8.60 4.95
C LEU A 38 2.70 -8.80 3.49
N PHE A 39 2.97 -7.70 2.77
CA PHE A 39 3.41 -7.74 1.37
C PHE A 39 4.86 -8.17 1.19
N ALA A 40 5.68 -8.06 2.24
CA ALA A 40 7.04 -8.59 2.24
C ALA A 40 7.08 -10.13 2.20
N ILE A 41 5.98 -10.82 2.55
CA ILE A 41 5.90 -12.28 2.46
C ILE A 41 5.73 -12.69 0.99
N PRO A 42 6.64 -13.47 0.39
CA PRO A 42 6.67 -13.64 -1.07
C PRO A 42 5.39 -14.25 -1.64
N VAL A 43 4.96 -15.41 -1.15
CA VAL A 43 3.78 -16.12 -1.71
C VAL A 43 2.48 -15.55 -1.16
N ILE A 44 2.35 -15.52 0.16
CA ILE A 44 1.11 -15.09 0.82
C ILE A 44 0.87 -13.59 0.62
N GLY A 45 1.92 -12.78 0.76
CA GLY A 45 1.85 -11.34 0.56
C GLY A 45 1.50 -10.98 -0.87
N PHE A 46 2.04 -11.69 -1.87
CA PHE A 46 1.68 -11.46 -3.27
C PHE A 46 0.21 -11.78 -3.58
N ILE A 47 -0.32 -12.89 -3.06
CA ILE A 47 -1.73 -13.24 -3.21
C ILE A 47 -2.62 -12.16 -2.57
N LEU A 48 -2.32 -11.78 -1.32
CA LEU A 48 -3.08 -10.76 -0.61
C LEU A 48 -2.98 -9.38 -1.26
N LEU A 49 -1.82 -9.03 -1.81
CA LEU A 49 -1.61 -7.79 -2.55
C LEU A 49 -2.50 -7.73 -3.80
N ILE A 50 -2.63 -8.82 -4.57
CA ILE A 50 -3.56 -8.89 -5.70
C ILE A 50 -5.01 -8.71 -5.20
N VAL A 51 -5.40 -9.40 -4.12
CA VAL A 51 -6.75 -9.26 -3.54
C VAL A 51 -7.02 -7.81 -3.11
N PHE A 52 -6.07 -7.17 -2.42
CA PHE A 52 -6.19 -5.77 -1.99
C PHE A 52 -6.05 -4.76 -3.15
N CYS A 53 -5.62 -5.16 -4.33
CA CYS A 53 -5.62 -4.29 -5.51
C CYS A 53 -7.05 -4.06 -6.05
N PHE A 54 -7.93 -5.07 -5.90
CA PHE A 54 -9.26 -5.09 -6.49
C PHE A 54 -10.42 -5.04 -5.48
N ALA A 55 -10.25 -5.59 -4.27
CA ALA A 55 -11.34 -5.82 -3.32
C ALA A 55 -11.53 -4.83 -2.14
N PRO A 56 -10.59 -3.93 -1.75
CA PRO A 56 -10.79 -3.17 -0.52
C PRO A 56 -11.77 -2.01 -0.70
N ALA A 57 -12.66 -1.89 0.28
CA ALA A 57 -13.60 -0.78 0.41
C ALA A 57 -12.90 0.55 0.73
N ASN A 58 -11.76 0.52 1.43
CA ASN A 58 -10.97 1.72 1.73
C ASN A 58 -10.06 2.10 0.55
N VAL A 59 -10.21 3.31 0.04
CA VAL A 59 -9.48 3.85 -1.11
C VAL A 59 -7.98 3.94 -0.81
N ASN A 60 -7.60 4.29 0.42
CA ASN A 60 -6.20 4.40 0.83
C ASN A 60 -5.49 3.04 0.79
N VAL A 61 -6.14 1.96 1.27
CA VAL A 61 -5.60 0.59 1.21
C VAL A 61 -5.44 0.14 -0.25
N LYS A 62 -6.44 0.44 -1.08
CA LYS A 62 -6.44 0.06 -2.49
C LYS A 62 -5.31 0.73 -3.27
N ASN A 63 -5.12 2.03 -3.08
CA ASN A 63 -4.07 2.79 -3.73
C ASN A 63 -2.68 2.36 -3.23
N PHE A 64 -2.57 2.02 -1.94
CA PHE A 64 -1.36 1.45 -1.37
C PHE A 64 -1.01 0.11 -2.02
N ALA A 65 -1.94 -0.85 -2.06
CA ALA A 65 -1.72 -2.16 -2.69
C ALA A 65 -1.34 -2.05 -4.19
N ARG A 66 -1.95 -1.13 -4.92
CA ARG A 66 -1.62 -0.85 -6.34
C ARG A 66 -0.20 -0.33 -6.52
N SER A 67 0.26 0.56 -5.64
CA SER A 67 1.64 1.06 -5.67
C SER A 67 2.63 -0.09 -5.46
N TYR A 68 2.39 -0.96 -4.47
CA TYR A 68 3.23 -2.14 -4.23
C TYR A 68 3.22 -3.12 -5.41
N PHE A 69 2.08 -3.30 -6.06
CA PHE A 69 2.00 -4.10 -7.29
C PHE A 69 2.90 -3.52 -8.40
N CYS A 70 2.84 -2.20 -8.63
CA CYS A 70 3.72 -1.53 -9.58
C CYS A 70 5.20 -1.67 -9.21
N LEU A 71 5.55 -1.54 -7.93
CA LEU A 71 6.92 -1.74 -7.45
C LEU A 71 7.42 -3.17 -7.70
N PHE A 72 6.56 -4.18 -7.52
CA PHE A 72 6.87 -5.56 -7.87
C PHE A 72 7.18 -5.73 -9.37
N ILE A 73 6.41 -5.09 -10.24
CA ILE A 73 6.66 -5.11 -11.70
C ILE A 73 8.00 -4.44 -12.01
N VAL A 74 8.28 -3.26 -11.43
CA VAL A 74 9.54 -2.55 -11.64
C VAL A 74 10.72 -3.41 -11.16
N ALA A 75 10.62 -4.02 -9.98
CA ALA A 75 11.66 -4.91 -9.46
C ALA A 75 11.90 -6.12 -10.37
N ALA A 76 10.83 -6.74 -10.89
CA ALA A 76 10.95 -7.86 -11.82
C ALA A 76 11.68 -7.47 -13.13
N ILE A 77 11.38 -6.28 -13.69
CA ILE A 77 12.06 -5.77 -14.89
C ILE A 77 13.54 -5.53 -14.61
N VAL A 78 13.87 -4.90 -13.48
CA VAL A 78 15.26 -4.65 -13.08
C VAL A 78 16.03 -5.96 -12.92
N LEU A 79 15.45 -6.95 -12.21
CA LEU A 79 16.08 -8.26 -12.04
C LEU A 79 16.28 -9.00 -13.37
N LEU A 80 15.33 -8.88 -14.31
CA LEU A 80 15.45 -9.45 -15.64
C LEU A 80 16.61 -8.82 -16.42
N ILE A 81 16.72 -7.49 -16.43
CA ILE A 81 17.83 -6.79 -17.11
C ILE A 81 19.18 -7.19 -16.51
N VAL A 82 19.29 -7.18 -15.18
CA VAL A 82 20.52 -7.56 -14.46
C VAL A 82 20.87 -9.02 -14.73
N GLY A 83 19.89 -9.92 -14.68
CA GLY A 83 20.05 -11.35 -14.95
C GLY A 83 20.51 -11.63 -16.38
N LEU A 84 19.96 -10.91 -17.37
CA LEU A 84 20.39 -11.02 -18.77
C LEU A 84 21.81 -10.49 -18.98
N ALA A 85 22.15 -9.35 -18.37
CA ALA A 85 23.49 -8.77 -18.48
C ALA A 85 24.56 -9.68 -17.84
N THR A 86 24.31 -10.14 -16.61
CA THR A 86 25.25 -11.00 -15.86
C THR A 86 25.30 -12.42 -16.40
N GLY A 87 24.16 -13.03 -16.67
CA GLY A 87 24.07 -14.37 -17.26
C GLY A 87 24.62 -14.43 -18.68
N GLY A 88 24.40 -13.38 -19.49
CA GLY A 88 24.97 -13.26 -20.83
C GLY A 88 26.50 -13.17 -20.82
N LEU A 89 27.08 -12.37 -19.92
CA LEU A 89 28.54 -12.27 -19.75
C LEU A 89 29.16 -13.59 -19.25
N ALA A 90 28.52 -14.27 -18.29
CA ALA A 90 28.97 -15.56 -17.80
C ALA A 90 28.93 -16.64 -18.90
N TYR A 91 27.85 -16.68 -19.69
CA TYR A 91 27.71 -17.60 -20.83
C TYR A 91 28.77 -17.37 -21.90
N ILE A 92 29.04 -16.11 -22.29
CA ILE A 92 30.09 -15.77 -23.27
C ILE A 92 31.47 -16.17 -22.76
N THR A 93 31.75 -15.97 -21.47
CA THR A 93 33.05 -16.34 -20.88
C THR A 93 33.22 -17.86 -20.84
N ALA A 94 32.16 -18.61 -20.52
CA ALA A 94 32.17 -20.07 -20.49
C ALA A 94 32.36 -20.71 -21.88
N MET A 95 31.87 -20.09 -22.95
CA MET A 95 32.08 -20.57 -24.33
C MET A 95 33.48 -20.29 -24.89
N ARG A 96 34.30 -19.49 -24.19
CA ARG A 96 35.67 -19.13 -24.60
C ARG A 96 36.75 -19.95 -23.89
N GLY A 97 36.36 -20.90 -23.04
CA GLY A 97 37.24 -21.83 -22.33
C GLY A 97 37.32 -23.21 -22.98
#